data_AF-A0A930RDN6-F1
#
_entry.id   AF-A0A930RDN6-F1
#
_cell.length_a   1.000
_cell.length_b   1.000
_cell.length_c   1.000
_cell.angle_alpha   90.00
_cell.angle_beta   90.00
_cell.angle_gamma   90.00
#
_symmetry.space_group_name_H-M   'P 1'
#
loop_
_entity.id
_entity.type
_entity.pdbx_description
1 polymer ?
#
loop_
_entity_poly.entity_id
_entity_poly.type
_entity_poly.pdbx_seq_one_letter_code
_entity_poly.pdbx_strand_id
1 'polypeptide(L)'
;MSCTYSDRERVAIARREYTNYKEGADLRITNDKGKKETIGTVREVVTNKTGLKAYVVESPDKKEVTVLYQGSVAPPGKGYKVDWFDNDFSMAKNIMTGKQEVTPQLKSAAATLNKVLKDYPNAKVTVYAHSLGSMDAQYALANVKDINRIAGAYIYQGPNIYPVLTEEQRKRVDAMKYRIHNYVDQRDAIPIGFEKDAPGYKATLNSHRAVGIVHHVDSKWNLNPIEQHMWGGYQWNSDGSLKVKKDSSAKESRYAAGLDRVSSGMYHYASIKSKLSSDGYTKNEKIFLDSEQASITASGLSKVAQASYEEIKRIQEEAHREAEAILSSTREVPFGFILSPAEMEEAYRQGGVDRKSIVDNIDEYFQPKVAKAKQLAKDFQNLEKQIKSGIQRQVDRDATLARDFKQWKKL
;
A
#
# COMPACT_ATOMS: atom_id res chain seq x y z
N MET A 1 -4.70 -2.83 18.90
CA MET A 1 -4.97 -3.45 17.59
C MET A 1 -5.00 -2.28 16.62
N SER A 2 -4.19 -2.26 15.56
CA SER A 2 -4.41 -1.24 14.51
C SER A 2 -5.72 -1.59 13.83
N CYS A 3 -6.73 -0.72 13.87
CA CYS A 3 -7.94 -0.94 13.09
C CYS A 3 -7.56 -1.01 11.61
N THR A 4 -7.79 -2.16 10.97
CA THR A 4 -7.58 -2.31 9.53
C THR A 4 -8.78 -1.71 8.82
N TYR A 5 -8.65 -0.47 8.35
CA TYR A 5 -9.69 0.21 7.56
C TYR A 5 -9.77 -0.37 6.14
N SER A 6 -10.98 -0.47 5.60
CA SER A 6 -11.21 -0.74 4.16
C SER A 6 -10.77 0.44 3.30
N ASP A 7 -10.66 0.26 1.98
CA ASP A 7 -10.36 1.39 1.07
C ASP A 7 -11.45 2.48 1.15
N ARG A 8 -12.70 2.08 1.33
CA ARG A 8 -13.83 3.01 1.47
C ARG A 8 -13.73 3.85 2.74
N GLU A 9 -13.38 3.22 3.85
CA GLU A 9 -13.12 3.91 5.12
C GLU A 9 -11.90 4.83 5.02
N ARG A 10 -10.84 4.40 4.33
CA ARG A 10 -9.64 5.23 4.08
C ARG A 10 -9.96 6.46 3.24
N VAL A 11 -10.80 6.33 2.22
CA VAL A 11 -11.33 7.48 1.48
C VAL A 11 -12.18 8.37 2.39
N ALA A 12 -13.00 7.80 3.28
CA ALA A 12 -13.76 8.60 4.24
C ALA A 12 -12.85 9.37 5.21
N ILE A 13 -11.70 8.81 5.60
CA ILE A 13 -10.67 9.49 6.39
C ILE A 13 -10.01 10.60 5.56
N ALA A 14 -9.57 10.31 4.33
CA ALA A 14 -8.94 11.29 3.44
C ALA A 14 -9.86 12.50 3.18
N ARG A 15 -11.16 12.27 2.93
CA ARG A 15 -12.17 13.34 2.79
C ARG A 15 -12.21 14.31 3.97
N ARG A 16 -11.78 13.90 5.17
CA ARG A 16 -11.73 14.77 6.35
C ARG A 16 -10.69 15.87 6.22
N GLU A 17 -9.74 15.78 5.30
CA GLU A 17 -8.80 16.88 5.03
C GLU A 17 -9.53 18.17 4.62
N TYR A 18 -10.72 18.08 4.02
CA TYR A 18 -11.55 19.23 3.62
C TYR A 18 -12.51 19.72 4.70
N THR A 19 -12.58 19.05 5.85
CA THR A 19 -13.37 19.53 7.00
C THR A 19 -12.61 20.65 7.72
N ASN A 20 -13.31 21.66 8.22
CA ASN A 20 -12.68 22.73 9.01
C ASN A 20 -12.61 22.34 10.49
N TYR A 21 -11.48 21.79 10.93
CA TYR A 21 -11.27 21.40 12.32
C TYR A 21 -10.59 22.51 13.13
N LYS A 22 -10.84 22.48 14.45
CA LYS A 22 -10.06 23.18 15.46
C LYS A 22 -9.29 22.15 16.29
N GLU A 23 -8.24 22.57 16.97
CA GLU A 23 -7.56 21.73 17.96
C GLU A 23 -8.56 21.28 19.05
N GLY A 24 -8.42 20.04 19.49
CA GLY A 24 -9.35 19.38 20.42
C GLY A 24 -10.60 18.78 19.77
N ALA A 25 -10.86 19.03 18.47
CA ALA A 25 -12.00 18.43 17.78
C ALA A 25 -11.76 16.92 17.52
N ASP A 26 -12.84 16.13 17.59
CA ASP A 26 -12.79 14.73 17.20
C ASP A 26 -12.92 14.58 15.68
N LEU A 27 -11.98 13.84 15.08
CA LEU A 27 -12.12 13.35 13.72
C LEU A 27 -12.88 12.03 13.76
N ARG A 28 -14.03 11.98 13.10
CA ARG A 28 -14.89 10.79 13.03
C ARG A 28 -15.21 10.40 11.59
N ILE A 29 -15.41 9.13 11.31
CA ILE A 29 -15.95 8.64 10.03
C ILE A 29 -17.22 7.84 10.27
N THR A 30 -17.96 7.56 9.19
CA THR A 30 -18.97 6.49 9.23
C THR A 30 -18.31 5.27 8.59
N ASN A 31 -18.19 4.20 9.36
CA ASN A 31 -17.54 2.97 8.92
C ASN A 31 -18.44 2.16 7.98
N ASP A 32 -17.92 1.06 7.45
CA ASP A 32 -18.62 0.25 6.45
C ASP A 32 -19.93 -0.38 6.96
N LYS A 33 -20.11 -0.44 8.29
CA LYS A 33 -21.31 -0.92 8.97
C LYS A 33 -22.30 0.21 9.31
N GLY A 34 -22.07 1.43 8.80
CA GLY A 34 -22.91 2.59 9.07
C GLY A 34 -22.73 3.19 10.47
N LYS A 35 -21.72 2.78 11.25
CA LYS A 35 -21.49 3.28 12.61
C LYS A 35 -20.51 4.45 12.60
N LYS A 36 -20.77 5.46 13.43
CA LYS A 36 -19.80 6.55 13.67
C LYS A 36 -18.62 6.00 14.46
N GLU A 37 -17.43 6.21 13.94
CA GLU A 37 -16.16 5.76 14.53
C GLU A 37 -15.23 6.95 14.71
N THR A 38 -14.62 7.06 15.89
CA THR A 38 -13.65 8.12 16.21
C THR A 38 -12.26 7.65 15.81
N ILE A 39 -11.65 8.34 14.86
CA ILE A 39 -10.28 8.09 14.41
C ILE A 39 -9.28 8.66 15.42
N GLY A 40 -9.59 9.83 15.98
CA GLY A 40 -8.75 10.47 16.99
C GLY A 40 -9.14 11.92 17.24
N THR A 41 -8.32 12.60 18.04
CA THR A 41 -8.49 14.01 18.37
C THR A 41 -7.46 14.85 17.63
N VAL A 42 -7.89 15.94 17.01
CA VAL A 42 -7.01 16.90 16.33
C VAL A 42 -6.13 17.58 17.37
N ARG A 43 -4.82 17.37 17.28
CA ARG A 43 -3.81 17.94 18.18
C ARG A 43 -3.16 19.19 17.64
N GLU A 44 -3.07 19.31 16.32
CA GLU A 44 -2.46 20.47 15.66
C GLU A 44 -3.21 20.76 14.35
N VAL A 45 -3.50 22.04 14.13
CA VAL A 45 -3.99 22.57 12.85
C VAL A 45 -2.88 23.39 12.23
N VAL A 46 -2.24 22.84 11.19
CA VAL A 46 -1.15 23.50 10.49
C VAL A 46 -1.74 24.34 9.36
N THR A 47 -1.49 25.65 9.37
CA THR A 47 -1.78 26.55 8.25
C THR A 47 -0.67 27.59 8.19
N ASN A 48 -0.08 27.81 7.01
CA ASN A 48 1.00 28.79 6.90
C ASN A 48 1.07 29.46 5.52
N LYS A 49 1.98 30.45 5.40
CA LYS A 49 2.18 31.29 4.21
C LYS A 49 2.58 30.55 2.94
N THR A 50 2.99 29.28 3.02
CA THR A 50 3.31 28.47 1.83
C THR A 50 2.06 27.93 1.13
N GLY A 51 0.88 28.05 1.76
CA GLY A 51 -0.37 27.45 1.31
C GLY A 51 -0.64 26.08 1.97
N LEU A 52 0.31 25.53 2.73
CA LEU A 52 0.12 24.26 3.43
C LEU A 52 -1.05 24.35 4.43
N LYS A 53 -1.99 23.42 4.32
CA LYS A 53 -2.99 23.13 5.34
C LYS A 53 -2.96 21.64 5.70
N ALA A 54 -2.77 21.34 6.97
CA ALA A 54 -2.71 19.96 7.44
C ALA A 54 -3.29 19.79 8.85
N TYR A 55 -3.69 18.56 9.16
CA TYR A 55 -4.16 18.19 10.49
C TYR A 55 -3.30 17.07 11.06
N VAL A 56 -2.90 17.19 12.32
CA VAL A 56 -2.28 16.11 13.09
C VAL A 56 -3.30 15.56 14.07
N VAL A 57 -3.62 14.28 13.96
CA VAL A 57 -4.71 13.62 14.70
C VAL A 57 -4.15 12.45 15.49
N GLU A 58 -4.24 12.50 16.81
CA GLU A 58 -3.74 11.44 17.69
C GLU A 58 -4.85 10.41 17.96
N SER A 59 -4.55 9.12 17.79
CA SER A 59 -5.48 8.04 18.07
C SER A 59 -5.85 7.98 19.56
N PRO A 60 -7.04 7.47 19.93
CA PRO A 60 -7.45 7.37 21.34
C PRO A 60 -6.48 6.56 22.21
N ASP A 61 -5.83 5.53 21.64
CA ASP A 61 -4.85 4.69 22.33
C ASP A 61 -3.41 5.26 22.31
N LYS A 62 -3.21 6.42 21.64
CA LYS A 62 -1.94 7.14 21.47
C LYS A 62 -0.85 6.33 20.77
N LYS A 63 -1.20 5.22 20.12
CA LYS A 63 -0.25 4.37 19.37
C LYS A 63 -0.08 4.81 17.93
N GLU A 64 -0.97 5.65 17.42
CA GLU A 64 -0.94 6.13 16.04
C GLU A 64 -1.22 7.63 15.97
N VAL A 65 -0.54 8.31 15.05
CA VAL A 65 -0.82 9.68 14.67
C VAL A 65 -1.12 9.72 13.18
N THR A 66 -2.27 10.26 12.83
CA THR A 66 -2.67 10.49 11.45
C THR A 66 -2.32 11.91 11.04
N VAL A 67 -1.65 12.07 9.88
CA VAL A 67 -1.40 13.38 9.25
C VAL A 67 -2.24 13.47 7.98
N LEU A 68 -3.10 14.49 7.91
CA LEU A 68 -3.93 14.78 6.74
C LEU A 68 -3.37 16.01 6.03
N TYR A 69 -2.90 15.88 4.79
CA TYR A 69 -2.51 17.01 3.95
C TYR A 69 -3.66 17.40 3.03
N GLN A 70 -4.20 18.61 3.20
CA GLN A 70 -5.33 19.08 2.42
C GLN A 70 -4.89 19.47 1.00
N GLY A 71 -5.60 18.96 -0.01
CA GLY A 71 -5.47 19.45 -1.38
C GLY A 71 -6.06 20.84 -1.62
N SER A 72 -5.90 21.35 -2.84
CA SER A 72 -6.44 22.65 -3.24
C SER A 72 -7.97 22.69 -3.13
N VAL A 73 -8.51 23.84 -2.72
CA VAL A 73 -9.96 24.12 -2.70
C VAL A 73 -10.27 25.11 -3.82
N ALA A 74 -11.07 24.70 -4.80
CA ALA A 74 -11.45 25.60 -5.90
C ALA A 74 -12.36 26.74 -5.40
N PRO A 75 -12.14 28.00 -5.83
CA PRO A 75 -13.07 29.09 -5.56
C PRO A 75 -14.45 28.82 -6.20
N PRO A 76 -15.56 29.24 -5.56
CA PRO A 76 -16.89 29.11 -6.15
C PRO A 76 -16.96 29.78 -7.54
N GLY A 77 -17.50 29.09 -8.54
CA GLY A 77 -17.81 29.67 -9.86
C GLY A 77 -16.67 29.75 -10.88
N LYS A 78 -15.44 29.31 -10.56
CA LYS A 78 -14.35 29.15 -11.55
C LYS A 78 -14.18 27.67 -11.91
N GLY A 79 -14.14 27.36 -13.21
CA GLY A 79 -14.00 25.99 -13.71
C GLY A 79 -12.65 25.35 -13.34
N TYR A 80 -12.66 24.03 -13.17
CA TYR A 80 -11.53 23.20 -12.73
C TYR A 80 -10.29 23.19 -13.65
N LYS A 81 -10.43 23.60 -14.92
CA LYS A 81 -9.36 23.58 -15.92
C LYS A 81 -8.55 24.88 -16.00
N VAL A 82 -8.95 25.95 -15.31
CA VAL A 82 -8.45 27.31 -15.63
C VAL A 82 -7.46 27.88 -14.60
N ASP A 83 -7.31 27.31 -13.41
CA ASP A 83 -6.26 27.76 -12.46
C ASP A 83 -5.74 26.58 -11.64
N TRP A 84 -4.82 25.81 -12.21
CA TRP A 84 -3.79 25.17 -11.39
C TRP A 84 -3.01 26.33 -10.75
N PHE A 85 -3.11 26.51 -9.43
CA PHE A 85 -2.38 27.54 -8.67
C PHE A 85 -0.88 27.56 -9.05
N ASP A 86 -0.16 28.68 -8.83
CA ASP A 86 1.27 28.83 -9.19
C ASP A 86 2.17 27.65 -8.74
N ASN A 87 1.89 27.09 -7.54
CA ASN A 87 2.57 25.91 -7.00
C ASN A 87 2.36 24.65 -7.87
N ASP A 88 1.12 24.44 -8.30
CA ASP A 88 0.67 23.29 -9.08
C ASP A 88 1.26 23.34 -10.50
N PHE A 89 1.19 24.49 -11.17
CA PHE A 89 1.75 24.67 -12.52
C PHE A 89 3.28 24.50 -12.55
N SER A 90 3.98 25.07 -11.56
CA SER A 90 5.43 24.94 -11.43
C SER A 90 5.85 23.48 -11.19
N MET A 91 5.14 22.77 -10.32
CA MET A 91 5.38 21.34 -10.08
C MET A 91 5.08 20.50 -11.32
N ALA A 92 3.98 20.74 -12.02
CA ALA A 92 3.65 20.02 -13.25
C ALA A 92 4.76 20.15 -14.29
N LYS A 93 5.29 21.36 -14.50
CA LYS A 93 6.44 21.59 -15.37
C LYS A 93 7.66 20.79 -14.92
N ASN A 94 8.01 20.86 -13.63
CA ASN A 94 9.18 20.16 -13.09
C ASN A 94 9.05 18.64 -13.20
N ILE A 95 7.87 18.08 -12.98
CA ILE A 95 7.57 16.65 -13.15
C ILE A 95 7.78 16.24 -14.60
N MET A 96 7.25 17.02 -15.55
CA MET A 96 7.37 16.73 -16.99
C MET A 96 8.82 16.84 -17.49
N THR A 97 9.61 17.77 -16.96
CA THR A 97 11.02 17.95 -17.36
C THR A 97 12.01 17.17 -16.48
N GLY A 98 11.54 16.50 -15.42
CA GLY A 98 12.40 15.87 -14.42
C GLY A 98 13.30 16.85 -13.64
N LYS A 99 12.91 18.13 -13.53
CA LYS A 99 13.71 19.15 -12.83
C LYS A 99 13.61 18.92 -11.32
N GLN A 100 14.74 18.77 -10.65
CA GLN A 100 14.82 18.53 -9.20
C GLN A 100 14.57 19.80 -8.38
N GLU A 101 13.39 20.40 -8.55
CA GLU A 101 12.95 21.59 -7.84
C GLU A 101 11.52 21.40 -7.33
N VAL A 102 11.27 21.83 -6.10
CA VAL A 102 9.96 21.73 -5.45
C VAL A 102 9.55 23.04 -4.78
N THR A 103 8.25 23.20 -4.56
CA THR A 103 7.69 24.40 -3.93
C THR A 103 8.04 24.49 -2.44
N PRO A 104 7.98 25.70 -1.84
CA PRO A 104 8.07 25.87 -0.39
C PRO A 104 7.02 25.09 0.40
N GLN A 105 5.84 24.86 -0.18
CA GLN A 105 4.76 24.09 0.44
C GLN A 105 5.17 22.64 0.71
N LEU A 106 5.72 21.95 -0.30
CA LEU A 106 6.25 20.59 -0.16
C LEU A 106 7.32 20.52 0.94
N LYS A 107 8.24 21.49 0.98
CA LYS A 107 9.26 21.59 2.04
C LYS A 107 8.63 21.79 3.42
N SER A 108 7.58 22.60 3.53
CA SER A 108 6.82 22.78 4.77
C SER A 108 6.10 21.51 5.20
N ALA A 109 5.55 20.74 4.25
CA ALA A 109 4.92 19.46 4.53
C ALA A 109 5.93 18.46 5.11
N ALA A 110 7.11 18.37 4.51
CA ALA A 110 8.22 17.54 5.01
C ALA A 110 8.69 17.95 6.41
N ALA A 111 8.79 19.26 6.70
CA ALA A 111 9.11 19.75 8.03
C ALA A 111 8.02 19.36 9.06
N THR A 112 6.75 19.45 8.66
CA THR A 112 5.60 19.07 9.49
C THR A 112 5.62 17.58 9.84
N LEU A 113 5.82 16.68 8.87
CA LEU A 113 5.86 15.24 9.14
C LEU A 113 7.03 14.87 10.06
N ASN A 114 8.19 15.50 9.87
CA ASN A 114 9.34 15.28 10.74
C ASN A 114 9.14 15.86 12.14
N LYS A 115 8.40 16.95 12.29
CA LYS A 115 7.96 17.46 13.60
C LYS A 115 7.06 16.44 14.29
N VAL A 116 6.08 15.86 13.58
CA VAL A 116 5.21 14.80 14.12
C VAL A 116 6.02 13.59 14.60
N LEU A 117 6.99 13.13 13.81
CA LEU A 117 7.87 12.02 14.22
C LEU A 117 8.67 12.34 15.49
N LYS A 118 9.06 13.60 15.68
CA LYS A 118 9.78 14.07 16.87
C LYS A 118 8.86 14.20 18.09
N ASP A 119 7.70 14.82 17.93
CA ASP A 119 6.79 15.16 19.02
C ASP A 119 6.04 13.93 19.56
N TYR A 120 5.86 12.91 18.72
CA TYR A 120 5.20 11.66 19.08
C TYR A 120 6.16 10.47 18.97
N PRO A 121 7.24 10.40 19.77
CA PRO A 121 8.35 9.47 19.57
C PRO A 121 7.99 7.99 19.79
N ASN A 122 6.76 7.66 20.19
CA ASN A 122 6.27 6.29 20.42
C ASN A 122 5.12 5.85 19.48
N ALA A 123 4.56 6.76 18.67
CA ALA A 123 3.39 6.47 17.82
C ALA A 123 3.73 6.18 16.35
N LYS A 124 3.18 5.12 15.76
CA LYS A 124 3.26 4.97 14.29
C LYS A 124 2.54 6.15 13.61
N VAL A 125 2.96 6.50 12.40
CA VAL A 125 2.39 7.61 11.64
C VAL A 125 1.72 7.09 10.38
N THR A 126 0.49 7.49 10.15
CA THR A 126 -0.27 7.22 8.93
C THR A 126 -0.55 8.53 8.22
N VAL A 127 -0.35 8.58 6.90
CA VAL A 127 -0.53 9.80 6.11
C VAL A 127 -1.72 9.63 5.15
N TYR A 128 -2.60 10.62 5.07
CA TYR A 128 -3.60 10.71 4.00
C TYR A 128 -3.49 12.03 3.28
N ALA A 129 -3.77 12.00 1.99
CA ALA A 129 -3.78 13.19 1.18
C ALA A 129 -4.53 13.01 -0.14
N HIS A 130 -5.08 14.10 -0.66
CA HIS A 130 -5.71 14.14 -1.96
C HIS A 130 -5.26 15.38 -2.78
N SER A 131 -5.32 15.29 -4.12
CA SER A 131 -5.02 16.40 -5.04
C SER A 131 -3.62 17.01 -4.81
N LEU A 132 -3.47 18.34 -4.64
CA LEU A 132 -2.19 18.98 -4.29
C LEU A 132 -1.56 18.40 -3.01
N GLY A 133 -2.37 18.05 -2.00
CA GLY A 133 -1.89 17.45 -0.75
C GLY A 133 -1.17 16.12 -1.01
N SER A 134 -1.46 15.44 -2.12
CA SER A 134 -0.77 14.23 -2.53
C SER A 134 0.73 14.49 -2.75
N MET A 135 1.10 15.64 -3.34
CA MET A 135 2.50 16.01 -3.56
C MET A 135 3.18 16.35 -2.23
N ASP A 136 2.46 17.03 -1.33
CA ASP A 136 2.91 17.29 0.04
C ASP A 136 3.23 15.99 0.78
N ALA A 137 2.33 15.02 0.75
CA ALA A 137 2.52 13.71 1.37
C ALA A 137 3.71 12.95 0.76
N GLN A 138 3.77 12.84 -0.58
CA GLN A 138 4.86 12.16 -1.27
C GLN A 138 6.22 12.78 -0.94
N TYR A 139 6.32 14.12 -0.94
CA TYR A 139 7.57 14.81 -0.65
C TYR A 139 7.92 14.70 0.84
N ALA A 140 6.93 14.77 1.73
CA ALA A 140 7.15 14.56 3.14
C ALA A 140 7.71 13.16 3.43
N LEU A 141 7.12 12.13 2.83
CA LEU A 141 7.60 10.74 2.91
C LEU A 141 9.01 10.60 2.34
N ALA A 142 9.33 11.28 1.23
CA ALA A 142 10.68 11.28 0.67
C ALA A 142 11.74 11.92 1.58
N ASN A 143 11.33 12.65 2.63
CA ASN A 143 12.23 13.37 3.53
C ASN A 143 12.06 12.97 5.02
N VAL A 144 11.38 11.87 5.33
CA VAL A 144 11.25 11.41 6.73
C VAL A 144 12.59 10.98 7.32
N LYS A 145 12.78 11.30 8.60
CA LYS A 145 13.97 10.87 9.35
C LYS A 145 13.91 9.41 9.81
N ASP A 146 12.71 8.84 9.95
CA ASP A 146 12.51 7.47 10.39
C ASP A 146 11.45 6.76 9.55
N ILE A 147 11.90 5.94 8.58
CA ILE A 147 11.01 5.16 7.72
C ILE A 147 10.27 4.05 8.47
N ASN A 148 10.80 3.57 9.60
CA ASN A 148 10.19 2.48 10.36
C ASN A 148 8.92 2.93 11.07
N ARG A 149 8.76 4.24 11.28
CA ARG A 149 7.62 4.85 11.96
C ARG A 149 6.44 5.13 11.06
N ILE A 150 6.62 5.11 9.75
CA ILE A 150 5.52 5.21 8.80
C ILE A 150 4.80 3.85 8.75
N ALA A 151 3.57 3.82 9.25
CA ALA A 151 2.70 2.65 9.20
C ALA A 151 2.07 2.49 7.82
N GLY A 152 1.65 3.60 7.21
CA GLY A 152 1.11 3.61 5.86
C GLY A 152 0.88 5.02 5.33
N ALA A 153 0.71 5.13 4.02
CA ALA A 153 0.25 6.35 3.39
C ALA A 153 -0.79 6.04 2.32
N TYR A 154 -1.88 6.81 2.29
CA TYR A 154 -3.00 6.62 1.37
C TYR A 154 -3.26 7.93 0.64
N ILE A 155 -2.87 7.94 -0.62
CA ILE A 155 -2.67 9.13 -1.43
C ILE A 155 -3.60 9.03 -2.63
N TYR A 156 -4.39 10.06 -2.90
CA TYR A 156 -5.44 10.01 -3.92
C TYR A 156 -5.28 11.14 -4.95
N GLN A 157 -5.44 10.79 -6.22
CA GLN A 157 -5.73 11.74 -7.30
C GLN A 157 -4.77 12.92 -7.43
N GLY A 158 -3.47 12.72 -7.21
CA GLY A 158 -2.52 13.82 -7.43
C GLY A 158 -1.25 13.41 -8.18
N PRO A 159 -0.42 14.39 -8.57
CA PRO A 159 0.73 14.17 -9.46
C PRO A 159 1.78 13.22 -8.88
N ASN A 160 2.46 12.48 -9.75
CA ASN A 160 3.64 11.70 -9.40
C ASN A 160 4.89 12.59 -9.27
N ILE A 161 5.39 12.79 -8.05
CA ILE A 161 6.59 13.61 -7.85
C ILE A 161 7.91 12.82 -8.00
N TYR A 162 7.86 11.50 -8.20
CA TYR A 162 9.05 10.66 -8.25
C TYR A 162 10.15 11.18 -9.22
N PRO A 163 9.84 11.72 -10.41
CA PRO A 163 10.85 12.27 -11.31
C PRO A 163 11.62 13.48 -10.76
N VAL A 164 11.03 14.25 -9.85
CA VAL A 164 11.66 15.46 -9.26
C VAL A 164 12.48 15.15 -8.01
N LEU A 165 12.39 13.92 -7.50
CA LEU A 165 13.12 13.49 -6.30
C LEU A 165 14.62 13.30 -6.60
N THR A 166 15.45 13.67 -5.62
CA THR A 166 16.88 13.30 -5.61
C THR A 166 17.04 11.78 -5.47
N GLU A 167 18.24 11.26 -5.71
CA GLU A 167 18.51 9.83 -5.55
C GLU A 167 18.26 9.35 -4.11
N GLU A 168 18.70 10.12 -3.11
CA GLU A 168 18.48 9.80 -1.70
C GLU A 168 17.00 9.82 -1.29
N GLN A 169 16.24 10.75 -1.86
CA GLN A 169 14.79 10.80 -1.69
C GLN A 169 14.09 9.60 -2.31
N ARG A 170 14.52 9.17 -3.51
CA ARG A 170 14.01 7.96 -4.18
C ARG A 170 14.29 6.70 -3.38
N LYS A 171 15.54 6.50 -2.94
CA LYS A 171 15.93 5.39 -2.05
C LYS A 171 15.02 5.30 -0.82
N ARG A 172 14.66 6.45 -0.23
CA ARG A 172 13.80 6.51 0.95
C ARG A 172 12.35 6.11 0.66
N VAL A 173 11.75 6.60 -0.43
CA VAL A 173 10.37 6.19 -0.79
C VAL A 173 10.31 4.75 -1.31
N ASP A 174 11.35 4.28 -1.99
CA ASP A 174 11.44 2.89 -2.47
C ASP A 174 11.56 1.91 -1.29
N ALA A 175 12.30 2.29 -0.25
CA ALA A 175 12.38 1.55 1.02
C ALA A 175 11.01 1.41 1.71
N MET A 176 10.08 2.35 1.46
CA MET A 176 8.72 2.36 2.00
C MET A 176 7.65 2.00 0.97
N LYS A 177 8.02 1.57 -0.25
CA LYS A 177 7.11 1.41 -1.39
C LYS A 177 5.83 0.65 -1.02
N TYR A 178 6.00 -0.45 -0.30
CA TYR A 178 4.92 -1.37 0.05
C TYR A 178 4.04 -0.93 1.23
N ARG A 179 4.28 0.27 1.77
CA ARG A 179 3.44 0.94 2.78
C ARG A 179 2.74 2.18 2.22
N ILE A 180 3.11 2.61 1.02
CA ILE A 180 2.56 3.81 0.36
C ILE A 180 1.63 3.35 -0.75
N HIS A 181 0.37 3.79 -0.70
CA HIS A 181 -0.69 3.46 -1.65
C HIS A 181 -1.12 4.73 -2.36
N ASN A 182 -0.90 4.78 -3.68
CA ASN A 182 -1.22 5.92 -4.52
C ASN A 182 -2.34 5.55 -5.50
N TYR A 183 -3.52 6.11 -5.34
CA TYR A 183 -4.71 5.79 -6.13
C TYR A 183 -4.91 6.84 -7.21
N VAL A 184 -4.90 6.38 -8.47
CA VAL A 184 -4.97 7.25 -9.65
C VAL A 184 -6.10 6.83 -10.56
N ASP A 185 -6.96 7.78 -10.90
CA ASP A 185 -8.01 7.60 -11.88
C ASP A 185 -7.57 8.15 -13.23
N GLN A 186 -7.50 7.31 -14.26
CA GLN A 186 -7.12 7.76 -15.61
C GLN A 186 -8.18 8.65 -16.28
N ARG A 187 -9.40 8.73 -15.72
CA ARG A 187 -10.43 9.68 -16.14
C ARG A 187 -10.26 11.05 -15.49
N ASP A 188 -9.43 11.15 -14.47
CA ASP A 188 -9.00 12.40 -13.87
C ASP A 188 -7.77 12.95 -14.59
N ALA A 189 -7.75 14.27 -14.83
CA ALA A 189 -6.65 14.96 -15.50
C ALA A 189 -5.52 15.35 -14.54
N ILE A 190 -5.75 15.33 -13.22
CA ILE A 190 -4.78 15.78 -12.22
C ILE A 190 -3.62 14.80 -11.97
N PRO A 191 -3.82 13.46 -11.96
CA PRO A 191 -2.75 12.49 -11.79
C PRO A 191 -1.80 12.41 -13.00
N ILE A 192 -0.89 13.37 -13.10
CA ILE A 192 0.15 13.42 -14.13
C ILE A 192 1.42 12.66 -13.69
N GLY A 193 2.23 12.25 -14.66
CA GLY A 193 3.51 11.57 -14.39
C GLY A 193 3.40 10.07 -14.08
N PHE A 194 2.23 9.47 -14.27
CA PHE A 194 2.02 8.02 -14.24
C PHE A 194 1.89 7.44 -15.66
N GLU A 195 2.11 6.14 -15.77
CA GLU A 195 1.89 5.39 -17.01
C GLU A 195 0.41 5.48 -17.42
N LYS A 196 0.14 5.89 -18.65
CA LYS A 196 -1.22 6.03 -19.18
C LYS A 196 -1.28 5.66 -20.66
N ASP A 197 -2.44 5.14 -21.06
CA ASP A 197 -2.72 4.85 -22.46
C ASP A 197 -2.62 6.13 -23.31
N ALA A 198 -2.14 5.98 -24.53
CA ALA A 198 -2.05 7.02 -25.54
C ALA A 198 -2.42 6.45 -26.92
N PRO A 199 -2.77 7.27 -27.92
CA PRO A 199 -3.05 6.79 -29.27
C PRO A 199 -1.88 5.93 -29.81
N GLY A 200 -2.15 4.65 -30.12
CA GLY A 200 -1.14 3.70 -30.58
C GLY A 200 -0.24 3.09 -29.49
N TYR A 201 -0.45 3.42 -28.22
CA TYR A 201 0.32 2.91 -27.09
C TYR A 201 -0.59 2.49 -25.93
N LYS A 202 -0.58 1.19 -25.61
CA LYS A 202 -1.26 0.68 -24.42
C LYS A 202 -0.25 0.58 -23.28
N ALA A 203 -0.46 1.39 -22.25
CA ALA A 203 0.44 1.42 -21.12
C ALA A 203 0.35 0.11 -20.32
N THR A 204 1.51 -0.34 -19.84
CA THR A 204 1.52 -1.36 -18.78
C THR A 204 1.25 -0.64 -17.47
N LEU A 205 0.05 -0.76 -16.93
CA LEU A 205 -0.32 -0.12 -15.67
C LEU A 205 0.48 -0.73 -14.51
N ASN A 206 1.42 0.04 -13.97
CA ASN A 206 2.35 -0.46 -12.97
C ASN A 206 2.86 0.67 -12.03
N SER A 207 3.65 0.29 -11.04
CA SER A 207 4.22 1.19 -10.04
C SER A 207 5.66 1.65 -10.35
N HIS A 208 6.11 1.59 -11.60
CA HIS A 208 7.46 1.98 -12.02
C HIS A 208 7.63 3.49 -11.89
N ARG A 209 8.78 3.90 -11.34
CA ARG A 209 9.14 5.31 -11.12
C ARG A 209 8.01 6.11 -10.47
N ALA A 210 7.37 5.53 -9.47
CA ALA A 210 6.28 6.14 -8.72
C ALA A 210 6.52 6.02 -7.21
N VAL A 211 5.98 6.99 -6.45
CA VAL A 211 6.01 6.95 -4.99
C VAL A 211 4.93 5.97 -4.50
N GLY A 212 5.36 4.77 -4.11
CA GLY A 212 4.51 3.71 -3.57
C GLY A 212 4.03 2.68 -4.59
N ILE A 213 3.01 1.90 -4.18
CA ILE A 213 2.18 1.06 -5.05
C ILE A 213 1.13 1.96 -5.70
N VAL A 214 1.05 1.92 -7.03
CA VAL A 214 0.06 2.67 -7.81
C VAL A 214 -1.15 1.79 -8.09
N HIS A 215 -2.30 2.21 -7.58
CA HIS A 215 -3.60 1.58 -7.79
C HIS A 215 -4.35 2.36 -8.86
N HIS A 216 -4.50 1.77 -10.04
CA HIS A 216 -5.22 2.40 -11.14
C HIS A 216 -6.72 2.16 -10.95
N VAL A 217 -7.46 3.19 -10.56
CA VAL A 217 -8.86 3.09 -10.18
C VAL A 217 -9.72 2.72 -11.40
N ASP A 218 -10.58 1.70 -11.23
CA ASP A 218 -11.62 1.37 -12.20
C ASP A 218 -12.88 2.19 -11.90
N SER A 219 -12.83 3.45 -12.30
CA SER A 219 -13.91 4.42 -12.07
C SER A 219 -15.04 4.33 -13.11
N LYS A 220 -16.19 4.93 -12.80
CA LYS A 220 -17.16 5.34 -13.81
C LYS A 220 -16.89 6.78 -14.25
N TRP A 221 -17.27 7.08 -15.48
CA TRP A 221 -17.23 8.44 -15.99
C TRP A 221 -18.26 9.31 -15.26
N ASN A 222 -17.82 10.46 -14.77
CA ASN A 222 -18.64 11.51 -14.23
C ASN A 222 -18.56 12.73 -15.16
N LEU A 223 -19.72 13.26 -15.55
CA LEU A 223 -19.83 14.44 -16.42
C LEU A 223 -19.27 15.70 -15.76
N ASN A 224 -19.24 15.75 -14.42
CA ASN A 224 -18.63 16.80 -13.62
C ASN A 224 -17.16 16.45 -13.34
N PRO A 225 -16.20 17.14 -13.95
CA PRO A 225 -14.79 16.81 -13.78
C PRO A 225 -14.25 17.14 -12.40
N ILE A 226 -14.89 18.06 -11.65
CA ILE A 226 -14.57 18.31 -10.24
C ILE A 226 -14.93 17.06 -9.43
N GLU A 227 -16.14 16.53 -9.62
CA GLU A 227 -16.54 15.31 -8.93
C GLU A 227 -15.70 14.10 -9.36
N GLN A 228 -15.30 14.01 -10.63
CA GLN A 228 -14.37 12.99 -11.11
C GLN A 228 -13.01 13.08 -10.41
N HIS A 229 -12.45 14.29 -10.31
CA HIS A 229 -11.17 14.53 -9.64
C HIS A 229 -11.23 14.19 -8.16
N MET A 230 -12.37 14.45 -7.52
CA MET A 230 -12.67 13.92 -6.20
C MET A 230 -12.84 12.39 -6.28
N TRP A 231 -13.77 11.83 -5.51
CA TRP A 231 -14.02 10.38 -5.49
C TRP A 231 -15.30 10.01 -6.23
N GLY A 232 -15.84 10.90 -7.08
CA GLY A 232 -17.17 10.77 -7.68
C GLY A 232 -17.29 9.62 -8.68
N GLY A 233 -16.19 9.23 -9.32
CA GLY A 233 -16.14 8.06 -10.20
C GLY A 233 -15.87 6.73 -9.49
N TYR A 234 -15.45 6.74 -8.22
CA TYR A 234 -14.94 5.54 -7.54
C TYR A 234 -16.03 4.46 -7.40
N GLN A 235 -15.67 3.21 -7.67
CA GLN A 235 -16.56 2.06 -7.56
C GLN A 235 -16.04 1.12 -6.47
N TRP A 236 -16.95 0.51 -5.71
CA TRP A 236 -16.58 -0.29 -4.55
C TRP A 236 -16.99 -1.75 -4.75
N ASN A 237 -16.18 -2.68 -4.25
CA ASN A 237 -16.58 -4.06 -4.04
C ASN A 237 -17.44 -4.16 -2.76
N SER A 238 -18.12 -5.29 -2.57
CA SER A 238 -18.99 -5.53 -1.41
C SER A 238 -18.23 -5.56 -0.09
N ASP A 239 -16.94 -5.88 -0.11
CA ASP A 239 -16.04 -5.91 1.05
C ASP A 239 -15.44 -4.53 1.41
N GLY A 240 -15.82 -3.47 0.70
CA GLY A 240 -15.33 -2.11 0.91
C GLY A 240 -13.99 -1.80 0.23
N SER A 241 -13.39 -2.75 -0.50
CA SER A 241 -12.22 -2.48 -1.34
C SER A 241 -12.59 -1.64 -2.57
N LEU A 242 -11.66 -0.78 -3.00
CA LEU A 242 -11.82 0.04 -4.20
C LEU A 242 -11.61 -0.83 -5.44
N LYS A 243 -12.48 -0.69 -6.44
CA LYS A 243 -12.27 -1.35 -7.73
C LYS A 243 -11.07 -0.72 -8.43
N VAL A 244 -10.11 -1.57 -8.79
CA VAL A 244 -8.92 -1.23 -9.55
C VAL A 244 -8.91 -1.97 -10.88
N LYS A 245 -8.29 -1.38 -11.89
CA LYS A 245 -8.04 -2.02 -13.18
C LYS A 245 -7.07 -3.18 -12.99
N LYS A 246 -6.95 -4.03 -14.02
CA LYS A 246 -5.91 -5.05 -14.07
C LYS A 246 -4.53 -4.40 -14.22
N ASP A 247 -3.88 -4.14 -13.09
CA ASP A 247 -2.55 -3.54 -12.98
C ASP A 247 -1.62 -4.39 -12.08
N SER A 248 -0.45 -3.85 -11.70
CA SER A 248 0.48 -4.55 -10.79
C SER A 248 0.09 -4.48 -9.30
N SER A 249 -0.84 -3.61 -8.92
CA SER A 249 -1.12 -3.25 -7.52
C SER A 249 -1.59 -4.43 -6.68
N ALA A 250 -2.44 -5.30 -7.25
CA ALA A 250 -2.94 -6.49 -6.56
C ALA A 250 -1.80 -7.46 -6.21
N LYS A 251 -0.86 -7.66 -7.14
CA LYS A 251 0.33 -8.49 -6.92
C LYS A 251 1.27 -7.84 -5.90
N GLU A 252 1.55 -6.56 -6.03
CA GLU A 252 2.43 -5.82 -5.12
C GLU A 252 1.87 -5.81 -3.69
N SER A 253 0.57 -5.59 -3.54
CA SER A 253 -0.11 -5.58 -2.24
C SER A 253 -0.13 -6.96 -1.59
N ARG A 254 -0.39 -8.02 -2.37
CA ARG A 254 -0.40 -9.41 -1.89
C ARG A 254 0.95 -9.82 -1.28
N TYR A 255 2.05 -9.40 -1.89
CA TYR A 255 3.40 -9.76 -1.43
C TYR A 255 4.07 -8.66 -0.60
N ALA A 256 3.33 -7.60 -0.25
CA ALA A 256 3.86 -6.41 0.41
C ALA A 256 4.66 -6.72 1.67
N ALA A 257 4.19 -7.63 2.54
CA ALA A 257 4.88 -7.92 3.80
C ALA A 257 6.31 -8.47 3.61
N GLY A 258 6.50 -9.32 2.59
CA GLY A 258 7.82 -9.88 2.28
C GLY A 258 8.69 -8.89 1.53
N LEU A 259 8.12 -8.17 0.57
CA LEU A 259 8.84 -7.17 -0.22
C LEU A 259 9.24 -5.95 0.62
N ASP A 260 8.39 -5.50 1.54
CA ASP A 260 8.68 -4.45 2.52
C ASP A 260 9.83 -4.84 3.45
N ARG A 261 9.83 -6.09 3.94
CA ARG A 261 10.90 -6.61 4.80
C ARG A 261 12.26 -6.51 4.13
N VAL A 262 12.32 -6.81 2.83
CA VAL A 262 13.54 -6.72 2.03
C VAL A 262 13.86 -5.26 1.71
N SER A 263 12.91 -4.47 1.20
CA SER A 263 13.14 -3.10 0.76
C SER A 263 13.63 -2.21 1.92
N SER A 264 12.89 -2.18 3.02
CA SER A 264 13.27 -1.42 4.21
C SER A 264 14.51 -1.98 4.91
N GLY A 265 14.66 -3.31 4.94
CA GLY A 265 15.84 -3.96 5.50
C GLY A 265 17.11 -3.62 4.74
N MET A 266 17.08 -3.68 3.42
CA MET A 266 18.23 -3.38 2.57
C MET A 266 18.58 -1.89 2.57
N TYR A 267 17.60 -1.01 2.75
CA TYR A 267 17.84 0.42 2.99
C TYR A 267 18.66 0.65 4.26
N HIS A 268 18.27 0.04 5.39
CA HIS A 268 19.02 0.13 6.65
C HIS A 268 20.39 -0.54 6.54
N TYR A 269 20.46 -1.71 5.91
CA TYR A 269 21.72 -2.41 5.63
C TYR A 269 22.70 -1.51 4.87
N ALA A 270 22.25 -0.81 3.82
CA ALA A 270 23.10 0.10 3.05
C ALA A 270 23.61 1.26 3.91
N SER A 271 22.76 1.82 4.79
CA SER A 271 23.17 2.86 5.73
C SER A 271 24.22 2.36 6.73
N ILE A 272 24.03 1.18 7.31
CA ILE A 272 24.98 0.61 8.27
C ILE A 272 26.31 0.26 7.57
N LYS A 273 26.23 -0.37 6.39
CA LYS A 273 27.38 -0.68 5.55
C LYS A 273 28.24 0.55 5.26
N SER A 274 27.62 1.68 4.90
CA SER A 274 28.33 2.93 4.67
C SER A 274 28.95 3.54 5.93
N LYS A 275 28.35 3.34 7.11
CA LYS A 275 28.93 3.83 8.38
C LYS A 275 30.15 3.01 8.82
N LEU A 276 30.16 1.71 8.51
CA LEU A 276 31.26 0.79 8.85
C LEU A 276 32.43 0.84 7.85
N SER A 277 32.34 1.60 6.76
CA SER A 277 33.33 1.56 5.68
C SER A 277 34.53 2.51 5.86
N SER A 278 34.67 3.20 6.99
CA SER A 278 35.61 4.33 7.15
C SER A 278 37.06 3.99 6.81
N ASP A 279 37.52 2.78 7.15
CA ASP A 279 38.90 2.32 6.93
C ASP A 279 38.96 0.93 6.26
N GLY A 280 37.89 0.57 5.54
CA GLY A 280 37.64 -0.80 5.08
C GLY A 280 37.02 -1.68 6.16
N TYR A 281 36.50 -2.85 5.78
CA TYR A 281 35.79 -3.73 6.71
C TYR A 281 36.71 -4.71 7.43
N THR A 282 36.63 -4.72 8.76
CA THR A 282 37.17 -5.77 9.62
C THR A 282 36.48 -7.11 9.36
N LYS A 283 37.07 -8.19 9.86
CA LYS A 283 36.46 -9.54 9.80
C LYS A 283 35.09 -9.57 10.47
N ASN A 284 34.94 -8.92 11.63
CA ASN A 284 33.69 -8.92 12.38
C ASN A 284 32.60 -8.11 11.68
N GLU A 285 32.95 -6.97 11.06
CA GLU A 285 32.00 -6.16 10.28
C GLU A 285 31.51 -6.91 9.04
N LYS A 286 32.39 -7.64 8.34
CA LYS A 286 31.98 -8.52 7.23
C LYS A 286 30.99 -9.58 7.69
N ILE A 287 31.29 -10.29 8.78
CA ILE A 287 30.40 -11.30 9.36
C ILE A 287 29.04 -10.69 9.73
N PHE A 288 29.04 -9.50 10.32
CA PHE A 288 27.81 -8.77 10.67
C PHE A 288 26.99 -8.41 9.44
N LEU A 289 27.61 -7.78 8.44
CA LEU A 289 26.94 -7.38 7.21
C LEU A 289 26.36 -8.59 6.46
N ASP A 290 27.12 -9.68 6.34
CA ASP A 290 26.62 -10.91 5.72
C ASP A 290 25.44 -11.51 6.52
N SER A 291 25.51 -11.46 7.86
CA SER A 291 24.45 -11.94 8.75
C SER A 291 23.16 -11.13 8.62
N GLU A 292 23.26 -9.79 8.53
CA GLU A 292 22.10 -8.91 8.36
C GLU A 292 21.48 -9.12 6.98
N GLN A 293 22.28 -9.13 5.90
CA GLN A 293 21.78 -9.34 4.55
C GLN A 293 21.11 -10.72 4.40
N ALA A 294 21.72 -11.78 4.93
CA ALA A 294 21.15 -13.13 4.92
C ALA A 294 19.82 -13.18 5.70
N SER A 295 19.77 -12.56 6.88
CA SER A 295 18.57 -12.51 7.71
C SER A 295 17.42 -11.72 7.06
N ILE A 296 17.73 -10.58 6.42
CA ILE A 296 16.75 -9.77 5.69
C ILE A 296 16.16 -10.58 4.53
N THR A 297 17.04 -11.16 3.70
CA THR A 297 16.65 -11.89 2.49
C THR A 297 15.85 -13.15 2.83
N ALA A 298 16.31 -13.96 3.79
CA ALA A 298 15.62 -15.17 4.21
C ALA A 298 14.22 -14.88 4.79
N SER A 299 14.09 -13.80 5.57
CA SER A 299 12.79 -13.38 6.12
C SER A 299 11.82 -12.90 5.03
N GLY A 300 12.33 -12.17 4.03
CA GLY A 300 11.55 -11.78 2.86
C GLY A 300 11.02 -12.99 2.08
N LEU A 301 11.89 -13.94 1.75
CA LEU A 301 11.54 -15.17 1.01
C LEU A 301 10.50 -16.01 1.76
N SER A 302 10.70 -16.22 3.06
CA SER A 302 9.77 -16.92 3.95
C SER A 302 8.36 -16.30 3.92
N LYS A 303 8.27 -14.97 4.02
CA LYS A 303 7.00 -14.24 3.93
C LYS A 303 6.34 -14.35 2.56
N VAL A 304 7.09 -14.21 1.47
CA VAL A 304 6.57 -14.34 0.10
C VAL A 304 6.08 -15.76 -0.17
N ALA A 305 6.81 -16.77 0.28
CA ALA A 305 6.41 -18.18 0.13
C ALA A 305 5.12 -18.48 0.90
N GLN A 306 4.99 -17.96 2.13
CA GLN A 306 3.76 -18.08 2.92
C GLN A 306 2.56 -17.39 2.22
N ALA A 307 2.72 -16.15 1.77
CA ALA A 307 1.67 -15.45 1.03
C ALA A 307 1.29 -16.16 -0.28
N SER A 308 2.26 -16.79 -0.95
CA SER A 308 2.00 -17.58 -2.16
C SER A 308 1.21 -18.85 -1.87
N TYR A 309 1.51 -19.53 -0.77
CA TYR A 309 0.72 -20.68 -0.31
C TYR A 309 -0.72 -20.29 0.02
N GLU A 310 -0.91 -19.21 0.78
CA GLU A 310 -2.24 -18.70 1.14
C GLU A 310 -3.05 -18.31 -0.10
N GLU A 311 -2.41 -17.71 -1.10
CA GLU A 311 -3.07 -17.37 -2.36
C GLU A 311 -3.52 -18.60 -3.14
N ILE A 312 -2.64 -19.60 -3.31
CA ILE A 312 -2.99 -20.83 -4.02
C ILE A 312 -4.12 -21.56 -3.30
N LYS A 313 -4.10 -21.58 -1.96
CA LYS A 313 -5.18 -22.13 -1.14
C LYS A 313 -6.49 -21.36 -1.35
N ARG A 314 -6.44 -20.03 -1.35
CA ARG A 314 -7.63 -19.19 -1.58
C ARG A 314 -8.24 -19.42 -2.96
N ILE A 315 -7.41 -19.56 -4.00
CA ILE A 315 -7.87 -19.89 -5.36
C ILE A 315 -8.55 -21.26 -5.39
N GLN A 316 -7.99 -22.27 -4.71
CA GLN A 316 -8.66 -23.57 -4.58
C GLN A 316 -10.02 -23.42 -3.88
N GLU A 317 -10.08 -22.72 -2.74
CA GLU A 317 -11.32 -22.56 -1.98
C GLU A 317 -12.39 -21.81 -2.79
N GLU A 318 -12.00 -20.85 -3.61
CA GLU A 318 -12.90 -20.14 -4.54
C GLU A 318 -13.38 -21.05 -5.66
N ALA A 319 -12.48 -21.77 -6.33
CA ALA A 319 -12.84 -22.72 -7.38
C ALA A 319 -13.78 -23.83 -6.87
N HIS A 320 -13.55 -24.34 -5.66
CA HIS A 320 -14.42 -25.32 -5.02
C HIS A 320 -15.81 -24.75 -4.75
N ARG A 321 -15.90 -23.52 -4.19
CA ARG A 321 -17.21 -22.87 -3.95
C ARG A 321 -17.99 -22.62 -5.24
N GLU A 322 -17.31 -22.19 -6.30
CA GLU A 322 -17.94 -22.00 -7.61
C GLU A 322 -18.41 -23.34 -8.21
N ALA A 323 -17.61 -24.39 -8.09
CA ALA A 323 -17.99 -25.73 -8.51
C ALA A 323 -19.22 -26.26 -7.75
N GLU A 324 -19.29 -26.07 -6.43
CA GLU A 324 -20.47 -26.44 -5.63
C GLU A 324 -21.71 -25.62 -6.04
N ALA A 325 -21.55 -24.35 -6.39
CA ALA A 325 -22.66 -23.52 -6.88
C ALA A 325 -23.17 -24.04 -8.25
N ILE A 326 -22.27 -24.43 -9.16
CA ILE A 326 -22.62 -25.05 -10.44
C ILE A 326 -23.30 -26.41 -10.23
N LEU A 327 -22.81 -27.23 -9.29
CA LEU A 327 -23.46 -28.49 -8.96
C LEU A 327 -24.88 -28.24 -8.42
N SER A 328 -25.06 -27.25 -7.54
CA SER A 328 -26.37 -26.90 -7.00
C SER A 328 -27.34 -26.41 -8.07
N SER A 329 -26.88 -25.76 -9.14
CA SER A 329 -27.77 -25.26 -10.21
C SER A 329 -28.35 -26.39 -11.06
N THR A 330 -27.80 -27.61 -11.01
CA THR A 330 -28.40 -28.79 -11.66
C THR A 330 -29.79 -29.14 -11.11
N ARG A 331 -30.16 -28.59 -9.95
CA ARG A 331 -31.47 -28.76 -9.30
C ARG A 331 -32.47 -27.67 -9.68
N GLU A 332 -32.05 -26.66 -10.44
CA GLU A 332 -32.93 -25.59 -10.91
C GLU A 332 -33.81 -26.10 -12.06
N VAL A 333 -35.13 -26.11 -11.85
CA VAL A 333 -36.10 -26.55 -12.84
C VAL A 333 -36.50 -25.36 -13.71
N PRO A 334 -36.26 -25.37 -15.04
CA PRO A 334 -36.63 -24.26 -15.92
C PRO A 334 -38.15 -24.08 -16.01
N PHE A 335 -38.59 -22.84 -16.26
CA PHE A 335 -40.00 -22.53 -16.44
C PHE A 335 -40.62 -23.36 -17.58
N GLY A 336 -41.77 -23.98 -17.31
CA GLY A 336 -42.50 -24.83 -18.26
C GLY A 336 -42.16 -26.33 -18.18
N PHE A 337 -41.18 -26.72 -17.37
CA PHE A 337 -40.92 -28.14 -17.06
C PHE A 337 -41.68 -28.57 -15.81
N ILE A 338 -42.12 -29.83 -15.79
CA ILE A 338 -42.87 -30.44 -14.66
C ILE A 338 -42.01 -31.39 -13.82
N LEU A 339 -40.68 -31.37 -14.01
CA LEU A 339 -39.73 -32.16 -13.24
C LEU A 339 -39.61 -31.64 -11.81
N SER A 340 -39.39 -32.55 -10.86
CA SER A 340 -38.89 -32.20 -9.54
C SER A 340 -37.39 -31.84 -9.61
N PRO A 341 -36.84 -31.09 -8.63
CA PRO A 341 -35.41 -30.80 -8.56
C PRO A 341 -34.51 -32.05 -8.60
N ALA A 342 -34.96 -33.17 -8.03
CA ALA A 342 -34.23 -34.44 -8.06
C ALA A 342 -34.25 -35.10 -9.45
N GLU A 343 -35.37 -35.01 -10.18
CA GLU A 343 -35.45 -35.51 -11.55
C GLU A 343 -34.61 -34.66 -12.51
N MET A 344 -34.51 -33.35 -12.28
CA MET A 344 -33.61 -32.47 -13.05
C MET A 344 -32.13 -32.81 -12.79
N GLU A 345 -31.75 -32.96 -11.52
CA GLU A 345 -30.41 -33.40 -11.13
C GLU A 345 -30.05 -34.76 -11.76
N GLU A 346 -30.98 -35.71 -11.74
CA GLU A 346 -30.83 -37.01 -12.37
C GLU A 346 -30.67 -36.91 -13.90
N ALA A 347 -31.41 -36.03 -14.57
CA ALA A 347 -31.27 -35.80 -16.01
C ALA A 347 -29.88 -35.23 -16.36
N TYR A 348 -29.36 -34.28 -15.57
CA TYR A 348 -27.98 -33.81 -15.71
C TYR A 348 -26.95 -34.93 -15.49
N ARG A 349 -27.17 -35.74 -14.44
CA ARG A 349 -26.32 -36.89 -14.12
C ARG A 349 -26.26 -37.90 -15.25
N GLN A 350 -27.40 -38.19 -15.90
CA GLN A 350 -27.45 -39.07 -17.09
C GLN A 350 -26.68 -38.49 -18.29
N GLY A 351 -26.60 -37.16 -18.39
CA GLY A 351 -25.74 -36.46 -19.35
C GLY A 351 -24.25 -36.39 -18.95
N GLY A 352 -23.86 -36.99 -17.83
CA GLY A 352 -22.48 -37.00 -17.32
C GLY A 352 -22.10 -35.76 -16.50
N VAL A 353 -23.08 -34.96 -16.06
CA VAL A 353 -22.89 -33.80 -15.20
C VAL A 353 -23.24 -34.21 -13.76
N ASP A 354 -22.22 -34.49 -12.97
CA ASP A 354 -22.36 -34.93 -11.59
C ASP A 354 -21.31 -34.31 -10.66
N ARG A 355 -21.36 -34.67 -9.38
CA ARG A 355 -20.39 -34.18 -8.38
C ARG A 355 -18.95 -34.49 -8.76
N LYS A 356 -18.70 -35.68 -9.30
CA LYS A 356 -17.35 -36.09 -9.69
C LYS A 356 -16.84 -35.22 -10.84
N SER A 357 -17.68 -35.02 -11.87
CA SER A 357 -17.31 -34.24 -13.04
C SER A 357 -17.11 -32.75 -12.74
N ILE A 358 -17.86 -32.20 -11.78
CA ILE A 358 -17.85 -30.76 -11.44
C ILE A 358 -16.91 -30.45 -10.27
N VAL A 359 -17.10 -31.07 -9.10
CA VAL A 359 -16.44 -30.70 -7.84
C VAL A 359 -15.19 -31.53 -7.62
N ASP A 360 -15.29 -32.87 -7.65
CA ASP A 360 -14.17 -33.72 -7.24
C ASP A 360 -12.97 -33.57 -8.21
N ASN A 361 -13.21 -33.43 -9.52
CA ASN A 361 -12.16 -33.14 -10.51
C ASN A 361 -11.41 -31.82 -10.22
N ILE A 362 -12.12 -30.78 -9.78
CA ILE A 362 -11.51 -29.48 -9.42
C ILE A 362 -10.65 -29.66 -8.17
N ASP A 363 -11.16 -30.35 -7.16
CA ASP A 363 -10.39 -30.65 -5.96
C ASP A 363 -9.13 -31.46 -6.29
N GLU A 364 -9.26 -32.57 -7.01
CA GLU A 364 -8.14 -33.40 -7.46
C GLU A 364 -7.07 -32.60 -8.24
N TYR A 365 -7.49 -31.64 -9.05
CA TYR A 365 -6.56 -30.75 -9.77
C TYR A 365 -5.76 -29.83 -8.84
N PHE A 366 -6.39 -29.28 -7.81
CA PHE A 366 -5.76 -28.29 -6.91
C PHE A 366 -5.01 -28.90 -5.73
N GLN A 367 -5.47 -30.03 -5.17
CA GLN A 367 -4.86 -30.70 -4.02
C GLN A 367 -3.32 -30.84 -4.13
N PRO A 368 -2.73 -31.39 -5.21
CA PRO A 368 -1.28 -31.51 -5.31
C PRO A 368 -0.55 -30.16 -5.41
N LYS A 369 -1.19 -29.13 -5.98
CA LYS A 369 -0.61 -27.77 -6.11
C LYS A 369 -0.57 -27.07 -4.75
N VAL A 370 -1.65 -27.19 -3.98
CA VAL A 370 -1.76 -26.65 -2.63
C VAL A 370 -0.77 -27.37 -1.70
N ALA A 371 -0.65 -28.70 -1.79
CA ALA A 371 0.32 -29.47 -1.04
C ALA A 371 1.77 -29.03 -1.36
N LYS A 372 2.10 -28.88 -2.65
CA LYS A 372 3.42 -28.39 -3.08
C LYS A 372 3.71 -26.98 -2.57
N ALA A 373 2.75 -26.05 -2.67
CA ALA A 373 2.90 -24.68 -2.17
C ALA A 373 3.09 -24.65 -0.65
N LYS A 374 2.34 -25.46 0.09
CA LYS A 374 2.49 -25.62 1.55
C LYS A 374 3.88 -26.11 1.93
N GLN A 375 4.39 -27.11 1.21
CA GLN A 375 5.72 -27.65 1.44
C GLN A 375 6.80 -26.60 1.17
N LEU A 376 6.72 -25.87 0.05
CA LEU A 376 7.65 -24.77 -0.26
C LEU A 376 7.64 -23.68 0.83
N ALA A 377 6.46 -23.27 1.30
CA ALA A 377 6.35 -22.30 2.39
C ALA A 377 7.05 -22.81 3.68
N LYS A 378 6.84 -24.09 4.03
CA LYS A 378 7.50 -24.74 5.17
C LYS A 378 9.02 -24.80 5.00
N ASP A 379 9.51 -25.10 3.80
CA ASP A 379 10.94 -25.18 3.50
C ASP A 379 11.63 -23.83 3.64
N PHE A 380 11.01 -22.74 3.13
CA PHE A 380 11.54 -21.38 3.32
C PHE A 380 11.50 -20.92 4.78
N GLN A 381 10.47 -21.26 5.54
CA GLN A 381 10.42 -21.00 6.98
C GLN A 381 11.52 -21.74 7.74
N ASN A 382 11.76 -23.00 7.40
CA ASN A 382 12.85 -23.79 7.98
C ASN A 382 14.22 -23.20 7.62
N LEU A 383 14.42 -22.79 6.35
CA LEU A 383 15.64 -22.13 5.90
C LEU A 383 15.90 -20.82 6.68
N GLU A 384 14.88 -19.97 6.83
CA GLU A 384 14.97 -18.75 7.65
C GLU A 384 15.40 -19.08 9.10
N LYS A 385 14.78 -20.09 9.71
CA LYS A 385 15.12 -20.54 11.06
C LYS A 385 16.56 -21.04 11.16
N GLN A 386 17.01 -21.83 10.19
CA GLN A 386 18.37 -22.37 10.14
C GLN A 386 19.41 -21.26 10.00
N ILE A 387 19.19 -20.30 9.09
CA ILE A 387 20.06 -19.13 8.90
C ILE A 387 20.18 -18.33 10.20
N LYS A 388 19.04 -17.94 10.80
CA LYS A 388 19.04 -17.19 12.06
C LYS A 388 19.72 -17.94 13.20
N SER A 389 19.48 -19.26 13.30
CA SER A 389 20.11 -20.09 14.33
C SER A 389 21.62 -20.24 14.10
N GLY A 390 22.06 -20.33 12.83
CA GLY A 390 23.47 -20.36 12.47
C GLY A 390 24.20 -19.07 12.87
N ILE A 391 23.61 -17.93 12.53
CA ILE A 391 24.10 -16.60 12.93
C ILE A 391 24.19 -16.51 14.44
N GLN A 392 23.12 -16.88 15.17
CA GLN A 392 23.09 -16.80 16.63
C GLN A 392 24.19 -17.66 17.27
N ARG A 393 24.38 -18.90 16.80
CA ARG A 393 25.47 -19.77 17.30
C ARG A 393 26.85 -19.18 17.05
N GLN A 394 27.07 -18.47 15.95
CA GLN A 394 28.34 -17.82 15.67
C GLN A 394 28.57 -16.64 16.62
N VAL A 395 27.53 -15.84 16.87
CA VAL A 395 27.54 -14.73 17.82
C VAL A 395 27.79 -15.22 19.26
N ASP A 396 27.13 -16.31 19.69
CA ASP A 396 27.24 -16.81 21.06
C ASP A 396 28.63 -17.38 21.39
N ARG A 397 29.40 -17.80 20.39
CA ARG A 397 30.75 -18.38 20.55
C ARG A 397 31.86 -17.34 20.67
N ASP A 398 31.59 -16.07 20.34
CA ASP A 398 32.57 -15.01 20.33
C ASP A 398 32.01 -13.77 21.05
N ALA A 399 32.45 -13.57 22.29
CA ALA A 399 31.99 -12.46 23.13
C ALA A 399 32.32 -11.08 22.53
N THR A 400 33.42 -10.96 21.77
CA THR A 400 33.79 -9.72 21.07
C THR A 400 32.82 -9.48 19.93
N LEU A 401 32.59 -10.48 19.07
CA LEU A 401 31.61 -10.41 17.98
C LEU A 401 30.21 -10.08 18.51
N ALA A 402 29.80 -10.69 19.62
CA ALA A 402 28.51 -10.41 20.25
C ALA A 402 28.38 -8.97 20.75
N ARG A 403 29.45 -8.41 21.33
CA ARG A 403 29.49 -7.00 21.73
C ARG A 403 29.40 -6.10 20.50
N ASP A 404 30.16 -6.40 19.46
CA ASP A 404 30.20 -5.61 18.22
C ASP A 404 28.84 -5.61 17.52
N PHE A 405 28.18 -6.77 17.38
CA PHE A 405 26.82 -6.89 16.86
C PHE A 405 25.81 -6.03 17.64
N LYS A 406 25.89 -6.02 18.98
CA LYS A 406 25.01 -5.19 19.82
C LYS A 406 25.24 -3.70 19.61
N GLN A 407 26.47 -3.29 19.29
CA GLN A 407 26.80 -1.91 18.98
C GLN A 407 26.29 -1.53 17.59
N TRP A 408 26.55 -2.34 16.57
CA TRP A 408 26.18 -2.04 15.19
C TRP A 408 24.69 -2.10 14.91
N LYS A 409 23.92 -2.90 15.67
CA LYS A 409 22.45 -2.88 15.61
C LYS A 409 21.81 -1.57 16.10
N LYS A 410 22.58 -0.66 16.69
CA LYS A 410 22.12 0.68 17.11
C LYS A 410 22.44 1.78 16.09
N LEU A 411 23.21 1.46 15.05
CA LEU A 411 23.51 2.37 13.93
C LEU A 411 22.33 2.45 12.97
#